data_AF-A0A1K0G2B5-F1
#
_entry.id   AF-A0A1K0G2B5-F1
#
_cell.length_a   1.000
_cell.length_b   1.000
_cell.length_c   1.000
_cell.angle_alpha   90.00
_cell.angle_beta   90.00
_cell.angle_gamma   90.00
#
_symmetry.space_group_name_H-M   'P 1'
#
loop_
_entity.id
_entity.type
_entity.pdbx_description
1 polymer ?
#
loop_
_entity_poly.entity_id
_entity_poly.type
_entity_poly.pdbx_seq_one_letter_code
_entity_poly.pdbx_strand_id
1 'polypeptide(L)'
;MVGTSFNALVAVLAVASSIVASPLPVKRAPTWADRSTATIYPGVNTNTAGSCTSNFIFYQGDEIYIGQAAHCASTGESTDTDGCSSGSLPENSPVTITGASQPGILVYSSWLRMQQRGETDANTCAYNDFALVRIDPADHDKVNPTVSTFGGPTGLRTSDLSPLEQVYSYGNSVLRQGITLLSPKLGVNLQEQGDGWSHNVGTVSPGIPGDSGSGFFDKSGLAFGTLSTLQFAPLPASNGVGDLNKELSYARTFGDFAGVQLATGTAPFAVTLPDLSTGLVSTLQNLPGALASDQGLLGL
;
A
#
# COMPACT_ATOMS: atom_id res chain seq x y z
N MET A 1 -78.20 -35.26 30.91
CA MET A 1 -78.50 -34.00 30.19
C MET A 1 -77.25 -33.14 30.24
N VAL A 2 -76.81 -32.70 29.07
CA VAL A 2 -75.48 -32.19 28.73
C VAL A 2 -75.32 -30.73 29.17
N GLY A 3 -74.20 -30.38 29.81
CA GLY A 3 -73.76 -29.00 30.02
C GLY A 3 -72.45 -28.77 29.28
N THR A 4 -72.51 -28.04 28.18
CA THR A 4 -71.41 -27.75 27.24
C THR A 4 -70.48 -26.65 27.75
N SER A 5 -69.18 -26.91 27.67
CA SER A 5 -68.07 -26.00 27.99
C SER A 5 -67.90 -24.91 26.91
N PHE A 6 -67.74 -23.65 27.34
CA PHE A 6 -67.36 -22.52 26.50
C PHE A 6 -65.84 -22.50 26.26
N ASN A 7 -65.40 -22.60 25.01
CA ASN A 7 -64.03 -22.27 24.60
C ASN A 7 -64.00 -20.82 24.09
N ALA A 8 -63.25 -19.95 24.77
CA ALA A 8 -62.98 -18.59 24.32
C ALA A 8 -61.74 -18.59 23.40
N LEU A 9 -61.91 -18.09 22.18
CA LEU A 9 -60.85 -17.89 21.19
C LEU A 9 -60.23 -16.50 21.41
N VAL A 10 -58.95 -16.43 21.80
CA VAL A 10 -58.18 -15.17 21.85
C VAL A 10 -57.40 -15.04 20.54
N ALA A 11 -57.77 -14.08 19.71
CA ALA A 11 -57.02 -13.72 18.50
C ALA A 11 -55.93 -12.70 18.86
N VAL A 12 -54.66 -13.08 18.73
CA VAL A 12 -53.50 -12.20 18.86
C VAL A 12 -53.24 -11.54 17.50
N LEU A 13 -53.47 -10.23 17.37
CA LEU A 13 -52.98 -9.45 16.23
C LEU A 13 -51.51 -9.09 16.46
N ALA A 14 -50.60 -9.72 15.70
CA ALA A 14 -49.21 -9.27 15.59
C ALA A 14 -49.12 -8.12 14.58
N VAL A 15 -48.83 -6.91 15.05
CA VAL A 15 -48.51 -5.76 14.19
C VAL A 15 -47.05 -5.90 13.77
N ALA A 16 -46.81 -6.36 12.53
CA ALA A 16 -45.47 -6.40 11.95
C ALA A 16 -45.06 -5.01 11.45
N SER A 17 -44.37 -4.24 12.29
CA SER A 17 -43.73 -2.99 11.87
C SER A 17 -42.54 -3.30 10.96
N SER A 18 -42.72 -3.12 9.65
CA SER A 18 -41.65 -3.24 8.65
C SER A 18 -40.82 -1.96 8.66
N ILE A 19 -39.69 -1.97 9.38
CA ILE A 19 -38.68 -0.93 9.28
C ILE A 19 -38.00 -1.11 7.92
N VAL A 20 -38.36 -0.29 6.94
CA VAL A 20 -37.66 -0.21 5.65
C VAL A 20 -36.32 0.49 5.90
N ALA A 21 -35.27 -0.28 6.15
CA ALA A 21 -33.91 0.23 6.17
C ALA A 21 -33.59 0.73 4.75
N SER A 22 -33.52 2.05 4.57
CA SER A 22 -33.03 2.63 3.32
C SER A 22 -31.54 2.27 3.19
N PRO A 23 -31.08 1.71 2.05
CA PRO A 23 -29.66 1.45 1.87
C PRO A 23 -28.92 2.78 1.95
N LEU A 24 -27.96 2.88 2.88
CA LEU A 24 -27.05 4.00 2.92
C LEU A 24 -26.33 4.08 1.56
N PRO A 25 -26.21 5.26 0.94
CA PRO A 25 -25.49 5.39 -0.32
C PRO A 25 -24.02 5.02 -0.09
N VAL A 26 -23.63 3.82 -0.52
CA VAL A 26 -22.23 3.42 -0.63
C VAL A 26 -21.64 4.22 -1.78
N LYS A 27 -20.79 5.20 -1.50
CA LYS A 27 -20.06 5.94 -2.55
C LYS A 27 -19.22 4.94 -3.35
N ARG A 28 -19.44 4.90 -4.66
CA ARG A 28 -18.71 4.02 -5.59
C ARG A 28 -17.26 4.47 -5.70
N ALA A 29 -16.36 3.52 -5.89
CA ALA A 29 -14.97 3.82 -6.25
C ALA A 29 -14.88 4.71 -7.50
N PRO A 30 -13.83 5.54 -7.64
CA PRO A 30 -13.52 6.27 -8.86
C PRO A 30 -13.42 5.35 -10.08
N THR A 31 -13.56 5.93 -11.27
CA THR A 31 -13.29 5.21 -12.53
C THR A 31 -11.79 5.24 -12.78
N TRP A 32 -11.20 4.06 -13.01
CA TRP A 32 -9.76 3.92 -13.21
C TRP A 32 -9.39 3.94 -14.69
N ALA A 33 -8.20 4.45 -14.97
CA ALA A 33 -7.57 4.38 -16.28
C ALA A 33 -7.37 2.93 -16.71
N ASP A 34 -7.28 2.70 -18.02
CA ASP A 34 -6.95 1.38 -18.54
C ASP A 34 -5.52 0.99 -18.13
N ARG A 35 -5.31 -0.25 -17.68
CA ARG A 35 -4.01 -0.68 -17.10
C ARG A 35 -2.86 -0.52 -18.11
N SER A 36 -3.16 -0.70 -19.40
CA SER A 36 -2.16 -0.62 -20.47
C SER A 36 -1.69 0.81 -20.76
N THR A 37 -2.44 1.83 -20.33
CA THR A 37 -2.16 3.24 -20.60
C THR A 37 -1.92 4.07 -19.34
N ALA A 38 -2.28 3.55 -18.16
CA ALA A 38 -2.07 4.20 -16.88
C ALA A 38 -0.59 4.47 -16.63
N THR A 39 -0.26 5.70 -16.23
CA THR A 39 1.11 6.10 -15.88
C THR A 39 1.30 6.28 -14.37
N ILE A 40 0.21 6.37 -13.60
CA ILE A 40 0.24 6.44 -12.14
C ILE A 40 -0.37 5.16 -11.58
N TYR A 41 0.44 4.37 -10.89
CA TYR A 41 0.04 3.09 -10.31
C TYR A 41 0.93 2.70 -9.13
N PRO A 42 0.49 1.78 -8.25
CA PRO A 42 1.29 1.22 -7.16
C PRO A 42 2.71 0.79 -7.60
N GLY A 43 3.73 1.32 -6.93
CA GLY A 43 5.13 1.01 -7.22
C GLY A 43 5.86 2.07 -8.08
N VAL A 44 5.17 3.09 -8.60
CA VAL A 44 5.87 4.26 -9.15
C VAL A 44 6.58 5.04 -8.04
N ASN A 45 7.64 5.78 -8.39
CA ASN A 45 8.33 6.57 -7.39
C ASN A 45 7.52 7.79 -6.95
N THR A 46 7.60 8.08 -5.65
CA THR A 46 7.24 9.37 -5.06
C THR A 46 8.51 10.04 -4.57
N ASN A 47 8.74 11.30 -4.95
CA ASN A 47 9.86 12.08 -4.47
C ASN A 47 9.33 13.24 -3.64
N THR A 48 9.62 13.18 -2.34
CA THR A 48 9.25 14.21 -1.35
C THR A 48 10.53 14.85 -0.82
N ALA A 49 10.98 14.52 0.40
CA ALA A 49 12.33 14.83 0.85
C ALA A 49 13.36 13.79 0.35
N GLY A 50 12.93 12.52 0.30
CA GLY A 50 13.66 11.42 -0.31
C GLY A 50 12.94 10.83 -1.52
N SER A 51 13.63 9.94 -2.22
CA SER A 51 13.04 9.11 -3.27
C SER A 51 12.52 7.82 -2.65
N CYS A 52 11.24 7.53 -2.88
CA CYS A 52 10.54 6.37 -2.33
C CYS A 52 9.76 5.62 -3.41
N THR A 53 9.26 4.45 -3.05
CA THR A 53 8.32 3.65 -3.85
C THR A 53 6.93 3.80 -3.26
N SER A 54 5.92 4.10 -4.08
CA SER A 54 4.53 4.18 -3.61
C SER A 54 3.96 2.82 -3.23
N ASN A 55 3.05 2.78 -2.25
CA ASN A 55 2.35 1.55 -1.86
C ASN A 55 1.14 1.26 -2.76
N PHE A 56 -0.03 1.82 -2.47
CA PHE A 56 -1.31 1.54 -3.08
C PHE A 56 -2.04 2.84 -3.42
N ILE A 57 -3.12 2.71 -4.18
CA ILE A 57 -4.06 3.80 -4.44
C ILE A 57 -5.16 3.78 -3.38
N PHE A 58 -5.48 4.95 -2.86
CA PHE A 58 -6.58 5.18 -1.92
C PHE A 58 -7.52 6.24 -2.49
N TYR A 59 -8.74 6.30 -1.96
CA TYR A 59 -9.70 7.32 -2.36
C TYR A 59 -10.65 7.68 -1.24
N GLN A 60 -11.25 8.86 -1.34
CA GLN A 60 -12.32 9.32 -0.45
C GLN A 60 -13.22 10.30 -1.20
N GLY A 61 -14.41 9.84 -1.59
CA GLY A 61 -15.21 10.60 -2.56
C GLY A 61 -14.48 10.63 -3.90
N ASP A 62 -14.34 11.83 -4.48
CA ASP A 62 -13.68 12.03 -5.78
C ASP A 62 -12.16 12.27 -5.63
N GLU A 63 -11.65 12.37 -4.39
CA GLU A 63 -10.23 12.52 -4.14
C GLU A 63 -9.51 11.19 -4.27
N ILE A 64 -8.40 11.19 -5.02
CA ILE A 64 -7.54 10.03 -5.25
C ILE A 64 -6.18 10.30 -4.63
N TYR A 65 -5.67 9.32 -3.89
CA TYR A 65 -4.39 9.39 -3.22
C TYR A 65 -3.50 8.23 -3.65
N ILE A 66 -2.19 8.48 -3.66
CA ILE A 66 -1.18 7.45 -3.69
C ILE A 66 -0.43 7.46 -2.36
N GLY A 67 -0.32 6.31 -1.72
CA GLY A 67 0.36 6.25 -0.43
C GLY A 67 1.86 6.07 -0.57
N GLN A 68 2.57 6.48 0.47
CA GLN A 68 4.01 6.29 0.67
C GLN A 68 4.29 6.11 2.16
N ALA A 69 5.54 5.82 2.53
CA ALA A 69 5.94 5.89 3.93
C ALA A 69 6.02 7.35 4.43
N ALA A 70 5.68 7.61 5.69
CA ALA A 70 5.73 8.97 6.25
C ALA A 70 7.17 9.51 6.31
N HIS A 71 8.15 8.65 6.60
CA HIS A 71 9.56 9.02 6.63
C HIS A 71 10.12 9.43 5.25
N CYS A 72 9.40 9.19 4.14
CA CYS A 72 9.78 9.73 2.83
C CYS A 72 9.78 11.26 2.79
N ALA A 73 9.07 11.90 3.73
CA ALA A 73 9.07 13.33 3.97
C ALA A 73 9.99 13.76 5.14
N SER A 74 10.74 12.82 5.75
CA SER A 74 11.62 13.12 6.87
C SER A 74 12.66 14.17 6.52
N THR A 75 12.90 15.09 7.45
CA THR A 75 13.98 16.09 7.38
C THR A 75 15.13 15.76 8.32
N GLY A 76 15.03 14.63 9.02
CA GLY A 76 16.00 14.15 9.99
C GLY A 76 17.07 13.24 9.38
N GLU A 77 17.85 12.61 10.24
CA GLU A 77 18.85 11.62 9.87
C GLU A 77 18.19 10.27 9.52
N SER A 78 18.92 9.40 8.81
CA SER A 78 18.41 8.07 8.43
C SER A 78 18.08 7.15 9.62
N THR A 79 18.52 7.52 10.82
CA THR A 79 18.24 6.81 12.09
C THR A 79 17.02 7.36 12.82
N ASP A 80 16.43 8.45 12.34
CA ASP A 80 15.24 9.06 12.95
C ASP A 80 14.01 8.28 12.49
N THR A 81 13.62 7.28 13.29
CA THR A 81 12.55 6.34 12.96
C THR A 81 11.30 6.49 13.84
N ASP A 82 11.35 7.33 14.87
CA ASP A 82 10.23 7.55 15.78
C ASP A 82 9.36 8.70 15.27
N GLY A 83 8.15 8.39 14.80
CA GLY A 83 7.27 9.36 14.17
C GLY A 83 6.70 10.44 15.11
N CYS A 84 6.78 10.23 16.42
CA CYS A 84 6.32 11.20 17.42
C CYS A 84 7.37 12.28 17.73
N SER A 85 8.63 12.08 17.32
CA SER A 85 9.73 12.99 17.62
C SER A 85 10.56 13.42 16.39
N SER A 86 10.53 12.63 15.31
CA SER A 86 11.32 12.89 14.10
C SER A 86 10.75 14.05 13.29
N GLY A 87 11.65 14.85 12.69
CA GLY A 87 11.27 15.97 11.83
C GLY A 87 10.72 15.52 10.47
N SER A 88 9.76 16.26 9.92
CA SER A 88 9.14 15.97 8.62
C SER A 88 8.77 17.26 7.89
N LEU A 89 8.77 17.24 6.56
CA LEU A 89 8.19 18.30 5.75
C LEU A 89 6.69 18.43 6.09
N PRO A 90 6.14 19.65 6.14
CA PRO A 90 4.74 19.86 6.52
C PRO A 90 3.78 19.26 5.48
N GLU A 91 2.55 18.95 5.91
CA GLU A 91 1.45 18.73 4.97
C GLU A 91 1.26 19.98 4.07
N ASN A 92 0.73 19.76 2.88
CA ASN A 92 0.72 20.66 1.72
C ASN A 92 2.06 20.81 0.99
N SER A 93 3.08 20.03 1.36
CA SER A 93 4.31 19.96 0.57
C SER A 93 4.06 19.30 -0.80
N PRO A 94 4.65 19.82 -1.88
CA PRO A 94 4.56 19.21 -3.20
C PRO A 94 5.35 17.89 -3.23
N VAL A 95 4.81 16.89 -3.94
CA VAL A 95 5.42 15.59 -4.15
C VAL A 95 5.48 15.30 -5.64
N THR A 96 6.66 14.96 -6.15
CA THR A 96 6.76 14.49 -7.53
C THR A 96 6.32 13.02 -7.59
N ILE A 97 5.33 12.72 -8.42
CA ILE A 97 4.87 11.35 -8.67
C ILE A 97 5.33 10.97 -10.08
N THR A 98 6.12 9.90 -10.21
CA THR A 98 6.52 9.41 -11.53
C THR A 98 5.28 9.06 -12.36
N GLY A 99 5.20 9.60 -13.57
CA GLY A 99 4.07 9.40 -14.49
C GLY A 99 2.94 10.42 -14.37
N ALA A 100 2.97 11.31 -13.37
CA ALA A 100 2.05 12.44 -13.26
C ALA A 100 2.48 13.63 -14.13
N SER A 101 1.53 14.47 -14.54
CA SER A 101 1.81 15.75 -15.22
C SER A 101 1.85 16.94 -14.27
N GLN A 102 1.27 16.81 -13.08
CA GLN A 102 1.32 17.80 -12.01
C GLN A 102 1.95 17.18 -10.75
N PRO A 103 2.55 17.98 -9.86
CA PRO A 103 2.93 17.49 -8.55
C PRO A 103 1.68 17.07 -7.77
N GLY A 104 1.79 15.94 -7.06
CA GLY A 104 0.85 15.61 -5.99
C GLY A 104 1.12 16.48 -4.76
N ILE A 105 0.25 16.36 -3.76
CA ILE A 105 0.35 17.11 -2.50
C ILE A 105 0.31 16.15 -1.32
N LEU A 106 1.30 16.22 -0.41
CA LEU A 106 1.27 15.49 0.85
C LEU A 106 0.10 16.03 1.71
N VAL A 107 -0.96 15.25 1.89
CA VAL A 107 -2.17 15.68 2.61
C VAL A 107 -2.37 14.97 3.94
N TYR A 108 -1.67 13.87 4.16
CA TYR A 108 -1.65 13.13 5.43
C TYR A 108 -0.25 12.61 5.68
N SER A 109 0.24 12.80 6.90
CA SER A 109 1.43 12.10 7.43
C SER A 109 1.13 11.61 8.83
N SER A 110 1.26 10.31 9.08
CA SER A 110 1.07 9.73 10.42
C SER A 110 1.96 10.42 11.45
N TRP A 111 3.21 10.74 11.11
CA TRP A 111 4.16 11.42 11.98
C TRP A 111 3.64 12.79 12.42
N LEU A 112 3.25 13.63 11.45
CA LEU A 112 2.71 14.96 11.75
C LEU A 112 1.42 14.89 12.55
N ARG A 113 0.54 13.92 12.24
CA ARG A 113 -0.75 13.74 12.92
C ARG A 113 -0.58 13.19 14.35
N MET A 114 0.39 12.30 14.56
CA MET A 114 0.81 11.84 15.89
C MET A 114 1.37 13.01 16.72
N GLN A 115 2.25 13.82 16.14
CA GLN A 115 2.83 14.99 16.82
C GLN A 115 1.76 16.03 17.17
N GLN A 116 0.86 16.34 16.22
CA GLN A 116 -0.20 17.32 16.42
C GLN A 116 -1.14 16.96 17.58
N ARG A 117 -1.45 15.67 17.75
CA ARG A 117 -2.33 15.21 18.83
C ARG A 117 -1.59 14.92 20.16
N GLY A 118 -0.27 14.96 20.16
CA GLY A 118 0.55 14.54 21.30
C GLY A 118 0.47 13.04 21.57
N GLU A 119 0.62 12.20 20.53
CA GLU A 119 0.66 10.75 20.67
C GLU A 119 1.79 10.31 21.61
N THR A 120 1.50 9.32 22.47
CA THR A 120 2.45 8.80 23.46
C THR A 120 2.53 7.28 23.46
N ASP A 121 1.68 6.58 22.70
CA ASP A 121 1.79 5.13 22.58
C ASP A 121 3.08 4.75 21.85
N ALA A 122 3.98 4.05 22.54
CA ALA A 122 5.32 3.76 22.05
C ALA A 122 5.31 2.96 20.74
N ASN A 123 4.38 2.01 20.58
CA ASN A 123 4.30 1.20 19.36
C ASN A 123 3.75 2.02 18.18
N THR A 124 2.73 2.85 18.43
CA THR A 124 2.20 3.77 17.42
C THR A 124 3.30 4.73 16.96
N CYS A 125 4.05 5.34 17.88
CA CYS A 125 5.19 6.21 17.57
C CYS A 125 6.29 5.52 16.77
N ALA A 126 6.62 4.26 17.12
CA ALA A 126 7.72 3.53 16.50
C ALA A 126 7.39 2.95 15.11
N TYR A 127 6.11 2.67 14.82
CA TYR A 127 5.75 1.83 13.67
C TYR A 127 4.67 2.43 12.74
N ASN A 128 3.94 3.47 13.15
CA ASN A 128 2.97 4.11 12.26
C ASN A 128 3.67 5.09 11.30
N ASP A 129 3.98 4.62 10.10
CA ASP A 129 4.82 5.31 9.13
C ASP A 129 4.12 5.44 7.78
N PHE A 130 2.85 5.88 7.81
CA PHE A 130 1.99 5.98 6.64
C PHE A 130 1.70 7.43 6.25
N ALA A 131 1.75 7.71 4.95
CA ALA A 131 1.38 8.99 4.39
C ALA A 131 0.54 8.87 3.13
N LEU A 132 -0.29 9.88 2.86
CA LEU A 132 -1.09 10.00 1.64
C LEU A 132 -0.68 11.24 0.86
N VAL A 133 -0.44 11.03 -0.43
CA VAL A 133 -0.21 12.08 -1.41
C VAL A 133 -1.46 12.18 -2.27
N ARG A 134 -2.16 13.30 -2.23
CA ARG A 134 -3.28 13.58 -3.13
C ARG A 134 -2.74 13.77 -4.54
N ILE A 135 -3.30 13.03 -5.49
CA ILE A 135 -3.02 13.14 -6.91
C ILE A 135 -3.82 14.32 -7.47
N ASP A 136 -3.17 15.16 -8.27
CA ASP A 136 -3.84 16.28 -8.92
C ASP A 136 -5.01 15.80 -9.80
N PRO A 137 -6.19 16.46 -9.75
CA PRO A 137 -7.34 16.10 -10.58
C PRO A 137 -7.04 16.00 -12.08
N ALA A 138 -6.06 16.75 -12.60
CA ALA A 138 -5.64 16.68 -14.00
C ALA A 138 -4.98 15.35 -14.39
N ASP A 139 -4.62 14.52 -13.41
CA ASP A 139 -3.97 13.22 -13.61
C ASP A 139 -4.85 12.03 -13.20
N HIS A 140 -6.12 12.25 -12.81
CA HIS A 140 -7.02 11.16 -12.38
C HIS A 140 -7.25 10.12 -13.48
N ASP A 141 -7.26 10.54 -14.75
CA ASP A 141 -7.40 9.67 -15.93
C ASP A 141 -6.14 8.84 -16.24
N LYS A 142 -5.07 9.00 -15.45
CA LYS A 142 -3.83 8.22 -15.54
C LYS A 142 -3.69 7.20 -14.43
N VAL A 143 -4.62 7.17 -13.47
CA VAL A 143 -4.52 6.34 -12.27
C VAL A 143 -5.11 4.96 -12.50
N ASN A 144 -4.32 3.93 -12.19
CA ASN A 144 -4.81 2.57 -12.06
C ASN A 144 -4.30 1.93 -10.75
N PRO A 145 -5.19 1.34 -9.93
CA PRO A 145 -4.83 0.74 -8.63
C PRO A 145 -4.09 -0.60 -8.74
N THR A 146 -3.81 -1.09 -9.96
CA THR A 146 -3.12 -2.37 -10.17
C THR A 146 -1.61 -2.27 -10.00
N VAL A 147 -1.06 -3.14 -9.13
CA VAL A 147 0.39 -3.36 -9.04
C VAL A 147 0.90 -4.01 -10.33
N SER A 148 1.92 -3.41 -10.96
CA SER A 148 2.36 -3.72 -12.33
C SER A 148 2.70 -5.19 -12.56
N THR A 149 3.46 -5.84 -11.67
CA THR A 149 3.84 -7.26 -11.81
C THR A 149 2.75 -8.22 -11.32
N PHE A 150 2.03 -7.83 -10.27
CA PHE A 150 1.27 -8.79 -9.47
C PHE A 150 -0.24 -8.72 -9.68
N GLY A 151 -0.79 -7.68 -10.30
CA GLY A 151 -2.23 -7.43 -10.19
C GLY A 151 -2.59 -6.91 -8.79
N GLY A 152 -3.88 -6.95 -8.43
CA GLY A 152 -4.34 -6.57 -7.09
C GLY A 152 -4.06 -5.10 -6.73
N PRO A 153 -4.25 -4.68 -5.46
CA PRO A 153 -4.67 -5.53 -4.34
C PRO A 153 -6.13 -5.99 -4.47
N THR A 154 -6.49 -7.11 -3.86
CA THR A 154 -7.85 -7.66 -3.85
C THR A 154 -8.69 -7.13 -2.70
N GLY A 155 -8.05 -6.47 -1.72
CA GLY A 155 -8.67 -5.88 -0.55
C GLY A 155 -7.61 -5.52 0.49
N LEU A 156 -8.08 -5.04 1.64
CA LEU A 156 -7.25 -4.81 2.83
C LEU A 156 -7.29 -6.07 3.70
N ARG A 157 -6.13 -6.56 4.14
CA ARG A 157 -6.03 -7.62 5.13
C ARG A 157 -6.33 -7.03 6.51
N THR A 158 -7.18 -7.69 7.28
CA THR A 158 -7.56 -7.25 8.65
C THR A 158 -7.20 -8.27 9.72
N SER A 159 -6.58 -9.39 9.33
CA SER A 159 -6.14 -10.46 10.22
C SER A 159 -4.62 -10.54 10.23
N ASP A 160 -4.06 -10.93 11.37
CA ASP A 160 -2.62 -11.10 11.55
C ASP A 160 -1.98 -12.03 10.49
N LEU A 161 -0.69 -11.84 10.22
CA LEU A 161 0.11 -12.73 9.38
C LEU A 161 0.65 -13.89 10.21
N SER A 162 0.54 -15.11 9.69
CA SER A 162 1.18 -16.26 10.33
C SER A 162 2.70 -16.23 10.10
N PRO A 163 3.53 -16.78 11.02
CA PRO A 163 4.94 -17.00 10.75
C PRO A 163 5.14 -17.85 9.49
N LEU A 164 6.13 -17.49 8.69
CA LEU A 164 6.47 -18.07 7.39
C LEU A 164 5.38 -17.98 6.31
N GLU A 165 4.32 -17.19 6.55
CA GLU A 165 3.33 -16.92 5.52
C GLU A 165 3.97 -16.16 4.35
N GLN A 166 3.65 -16.55 3.12
CA GLN A 166 4.22 -15.94 1.92
C GLN A 166 3.73 -14.50 1.76
N VAL A 167 4.68 -13.63 1.46
CA VAL A 167 4.43 -12.20 1.20
C VAL A 167 5.06 -11.77 -0.10
N TYR A 168 4.48 -10.73 -0.69
CA TYR A 168 4.87 -10.17 -1.96
C TYR A 168 4.91 -8.65 -1.87
N SER A 169 5.83 -8.03 -2.61
CA SER A 169 5.94 -6.58 -2.69
C SER A 169 6.54 -6.17 -4.03
N TYR A 170 6.45 -4.89 -4.37
CA TYR A 170 7.12 -4.32 -5.52
C TYR A 170 7.94 -3.10 -5.08
N GLY A 171 9.26 -3.17 -5.19
CA GLY A 171 10.19 -2.10 -4.84
C GLY A 171 10.81 -1.45 -6.07
N ASN A 172 10.82 -0.12 -6.11
CA ASN A 172 11.33 0.64 -7.25
C ASN A 172 12.43 1.62 -6.83
N SER A 173 13.38 1.18 -6.01
CA SER A 173 14.54 1.97 -5.66
C SER A 173 15.26 2.54 -6.88
N VAL A 174 15.44 3.87 -6.88
CA VAL A 174 16.24 4.61 -7.87
C VAL A 174 17.70 4.17 -7.91
N LEU A 175 18.22 3.53 -6.85
CA LEU A 175 19.58 2.97 -6.82
C LEU A 175 19.75 1.81 -7.81
N ARG A 176 18.65 1.21 -8.28
CA ARG A 176 18.69 0.19 -9.34
C ARG A 176 18.86 0.79 -10.73
N GLN A 177 18.95 2.12 -10.88
CA GLN A 177 19.19 2.80 -12.17
C GLN A 177 18.21 2.37 -13.27
N GLY A 178 16.95 2.14 -12.91
CA GLY A 178 15.90 1.70 -13.83
C GLY A 178 15.85 0.18 -14.10
N ILE A 179 16.72 -0.63 -13.50
CA ILE A 179 16.69 -2.09 -13.62
C ILE A 179 15.59 -2.65 -12.72
N THR A 180 14.49 -3.12 -13.32
CA THR A 180 13.30 -3.63 -12.60
C THR A 180 13.31 -5.14 -12.34
N LEU A 181 14.37 -5.85 -12.73
CA LEU A 181 14.47 -7.31 -12.57
C LEU A 181 14.27 -7.78 -11.11
N LEU A 182 14.75 -6.97 -10.16
CA LEU A 182 14.65 -7.25 -8.72
C LEU A 182 13.57 -6.42 -8.02
N SER A 183 12.72 -5.74 -8.78
CA SER A 183 11.61 -4.97 -8.25
C SER A 183 10.52 -5.87 -7.65
N PRO A 184 10.09 -6.97 -8.31
CA PRO A 184 9.23 -7.94 -7.67
C PRO A 184 9.96 -8.59 -6.48
N LYS A 185 9.34 -8.51 -5.31
CA LYS A 185 9.82 -9.13 -4.07
C LYS A 185 8.94 -10.32 -3.73
N LEU A 186 9.60 -11.41 -3.40
CA LEU A 186 9.01 -12.59 -2.78
C LEU A 186 9.68 -12.78 -1.42
N GLY A 187 8.88 -13.09 -0.41
CA GLY A 187 9.40 -13.31 0.93
C GLY A 187 8.43 -14.07 1.81
N VAL A 188 8.73 -14.03 3.10
CA VAL A 188 7.89 -14.57 4.16
C VAL A 188 7.78 -13.59 5.32
N ASN A 189 6.66 -13.65 6.05
CA ASN A 189 6.57 -13.06 7.37
C ASN A 189 7.47 -13.84 8.34
N LEU A 190 8.34 -13.16 9.07
CA LEU A 190 9.23 -13.78 10.06
C LEU A 190 8.65 -13.66 11.47
N GLN A 191 8.16 -12.47 11.82
CA GLN A 191 7.63 -12.18 13.14
C GLN A 191 6.76 -10.92 13.13
N GLU A 192 5.77 -10.88 14.03
CA GLU A 192 5.03 -9.66 14.37
C GLU A 192 5.82 -8.84 15.42
N GLN A 193 5.68 -7.52 15.35
CA GLN A 193 6.35 -6.55 16.23
C GLN A 193 5.38 -5.44 16.66
N GLY A 194 5.69 -4.80 17.79
CA GLY A 194 4.95 -3.62 18.26
C GLY A 194 3.46 -3.89 18.47
N ASP A 195 3.11 -5.01 19.10
CA ASP A 195 1.73 -5.44 19.29
C ASP A 195 0.92 -5.53 17.98
N GLY A 196 1.56 -5.92 16.88
CA GLY A 196 0.98 -6.05 15.55
C GLY A 196 0.93 -4.73 14.77
N TRP A 197 1.71 -3.72 15.17
CA TRP A 197 1.89 -2.52 14.34
C TRP A 197 2.90 -2.72 13.22
N SER A 198 3.76 -3.73 13.31
CA SER A 198 4.72 -4.02 12.26
C SER A 198 4.93 -5.51 12.06
N HIS A 199 5.14 -5.90 10.80
CA HIS A 199 5.57 -7.22 10.36
C HIS A 199 7.05 -7.17 10.00
N ASN A 200 7.84 -8.06 10.57
CA ASN A 200 9.21 -8.28 10.12
C ASN A 200 9.18 -9.28 8.95
N VAL A 201 9.59 -8.84 7.77
CA VAL A 201 9.56 -9.67 6.56
C VAL A 201 10.96 -9.94 6.04
N GLY A 202 11.20 -11.20 5.67
CA GLY A 202 12.41 -11.60 4.96
C GLY A 202 12.10 -11.79 3.48
N THR A 203 12.77 -11.06 2.60
CA THR A 203 12.60 -11.17 1.13
C THR A 203 13.84 -11.75 0.48
N VAL A 204 13.67 -12.50 -0.62
CA VAL A 204 14.77 -13.13 -1.38
C VAL A 204 15.79 -12.08 -1.86
N SER A 205 15.29 -10.94 -2.34
CA SER A 205 16.11 -9.73 -2.49
C SER A 205 15.70 -8.74 -1.40
N PRO A 206 16.58 -8.38 -0.46
CA PRO A 206 16.27 -7.40 0.58
C PRO A 206 15.80 -6.06 -0.01
N GLY A 207 15.11 -5.26 0.81
CA GLY A 207 14.86 -3.87 0.50
C GLY A 207 16.17 -3.09 0.48
N ILE A 208 16.23 -2.05 -0.34
CA ILE A 208 17.35 -1.09 -0.36
C ILE A 208 16.79 0.33 -0.28
N PRO A 209 17.60 1.36 0.04
CA PRO A 209 17.11 2.73 0.09
C PRO A 209 16.39 3.11 -1.20
N GLY A 210 15.21 3.71 -1.09
CA GLY A 210 14.29 3.96 -2.20
C GLY A 210 13.18 2.93 -2.39
N ASP A 211 13.27 1.74 -1.78
CA ASP A 211 12.13 0.83 -1.67
C ASP A 211 11.16 1.23 -0.54
N SER A 212 11.57 2.13 0.36
CA SER A 212 10.70 2.72 1.38
C SER A 212 9.34 3.13 0.81
N GLY A 213 8.27 2.79 1.53
CA GLY A 213 6.90 3.01 1.11
C GLY A 213 6.31 1.92 0.23
N SER A 214 7.07 0.92 -0.24
CA SER A 214 6.52 -0.17 -1.07
C SER A 214 5.36 -0.88 -0.38
N GLY A 215 4.31 -1.19 -1.14
CA GLY A 215 3.17 -1.95 -0.64
C GLY A 215 3.48 -3.44 -0.51
N PHE A 216 2.92 -4.07 0.52
CA PHE A 216 3.01 -5.51 0.76
C PHE A 216 1.62 -6.15 0.74
N PHE A 217 1.52 -7.32 0.11
CA PHE A 217 0.31 -8.14 0.08
C PHE A 217 0.61 -9.62 0.26
N ASP A 218 -0.39 -10.36 0.74
CA ASP A 218 -0.30 -11.80 0.96
C ASP A 218 -0.53 -12.62 -0.33
N LYS A 219 -0.51 -13.95 -0.21
CA LYS A 219 -0.76 -14.88 -1.33
C LYS A 219 -2.16 -14.80 -1.95
N SER A 220 -3.10 -14.10 -1.33
CA SER A 220 -4.45 -13.83 -1.85
C SER A 220 -4.59 -12.42 -2.42
N GLY A 221 -3.50 -11.64 -2.41
CA GLY A 221 -3.47 -10.26 -2.90
C GLY A 221 -4.07 -9.26 -1.92
N LEU A 222 -4.33 -9.64 -0.66
CA LEU A 222 -4.78 -8.69 0.34
C LEU A 222 -3.60 -7.82 0.78
N ALA A 223 -3.73 -6.51 0.60
CA ALA A 223 -2.76 -5.52 1.06
C ALA A 223 -2.71 -5.55 2.58
N PHE A 224 -1.52 -5.71 3.15
CA PHE A 224 -1.34 -5.77 4.60
C PHE A 224 -0.36 -4.73 5.12
N GLY A 225 0.50 -4.14 4.28
CA GLY A 225 1.51 -3.26 4.85
C GLY A 225 2.24 -2.30 3.93
N THR A 226 2.95 -1.38 4.58
CA THR A 226 3.80 -0.34 4.01
C THR A 226 5.24 -0.58 4.44
N LEU A 227 6.21 -0.59 3.52
CA LEU A 227 7.63 -0.75 3.88
C LEU A 227 8.15 0.47 4.65
N SER A 228 8.38 0.33 5.95
CA SER A 228 8.78 1.43 6.85
C SER A 228 10.27 1.47 7.14
N THR A 229 10.91 0.32 7.36
CA THR A 229 12.34 0.29 7.71
C THR A 229 13.08 -0.83 6.99
N LEU A 230 14.33 -0.55 6.63
CA LEU A 230 15.32 -1.57 6.33
C LEU A 230 15.92 -1.99 7.67
N GLN A 231 15.41 -3.07 8.26
CA GLN A 231 15.72 -3.41 9.64
C GLN A 231 17.16 -3.94 9.74
N PHE A 232 18.01 -3.23 10.48
CA PHE A 232 19.37 -3.69 10.78
C PHE A 232 19.43 -4.64 11.99
N ALA A 233 18.43 -4.60 12.88
CA ALA A 233 18.33 -5.46 14.07
C ALA A 233 16.86 -5.78 14.41
N PRO A 234 16.54 -6.94 15.04
CA PRO A 234 17.47 -8.01 15.43
C PRO A 234 17.82 -8.98 14.29
N LEU A 235 17.14 -8.88 13.14
CA LEU A 235 17.32 -9.76 11.99
C LEU A 235 17.91 -8.97 10.81
N PRO A 236 19.25 -9.01 10.60
CA PRO A 236 19.87 -8.39 9.45
C PRO A 236 19.22 -8.86 8.14
N ALA A 237 19.07 -7.94 7.19
CA ALA A 237 18.41 -8.17 5.89
C ALA A 237 16.90 -8.49 5.97
N SER A 238 16.27 -8.30 7.13
CA SER A 238 14.81 -8.19 7.22
C SER A 238 14.34 -6.75 7.00
N ASN A 239 13.04 -6.60 6.75
CA ASN A 239 12.41 -5.30 6.60
C ASN A 239 11.26 -5.17 7.60
N GLY A 240 11.15 -4.00 8.24
CA GLY A 240 9.98 -3.65 9.03
C GLY A 240 8.90 -3.09 8.11
N VAL A 241 7.73 -3.70 8.13
CA VAL A 241 6.56 -3.32 7.33
C VAL A 241 5.46 -2.91 8.29
N GLY A 242 4.97 -1.67 8.24
CA GLY A 242 3.84 -1.23 9.06
C GLY A 242 2.55 -1.97 8.69
N ASP A 243 1.68 -2.21 9.68
CA ASP A 243 0.37 -2.83 9.46
C ASP A 243 -0.60 -1.80 8.86
N LEU A 244 -0.92 -1.96 7.57
CA LEU A 244 -1.72 -1.01 6.81
C LEU A 244 -3.14 -0.87 7.37
N ASN A 245 -3.70 -1.92 7.97
CA ASN A 245 -5.03 -1.85 8.56
C ASN A 245 -5.07 -0.97 9.80
N LYS A 246 -4.04 -1.06 10.65
CA LYS A 246 -3.85 -0.16 11.79
C LYS A 246 -3.52 1.26 11.35
N GLU A 247 -2.63 1.43 10.38
CA GLU A 247 -2.28 2.73 9.79
C GLU A 247 -3.51 3.46 9.25
N LEU A 248 -4.34 2.77 8.47
CA LEU A 248 -5.60 3.33 7.95
C LEU A 248 -6.63 3.56 9.06
N SER A 249 -6.72 2.67 10.05
CA SER A 249 -7.61 2.85 11.19
C SER A 249 -7.24 4.09 11.99
N TYR A 250 -5.94 4.35 12.16
CA TYR A 250 -5.42 5.55 12.79
C TYR A 250 -5.74 6.81 11.97
N ALA A 251 -5.48 6.79 10.66
CA ALA A 251 -5.81 7.90 9.75
C ALA A 251 -7.30 8.26 9.81
N ARG A 252 -8.18 7.25 9.86
CA ARG A 252 -9.64 7.43 9.96
C ARG A 252 -10.11 8.03 11.28
N THR A 253 -9.25 8.16 12.30
CA THR A 253 -9.58 8.91 13.52
C THR A 253 -9.61 10.42 13.29
N PHE A 254 -9.05 10.91 12.18
CA PHE A 254 -9.10 12.30 11.76
C PHE A 254 -10.26 12.53 10.79
N GLY A 255 -11.06 13.58 11.01
CA GLY A 255 -12.32 13.80 10.29
C GLY A 255 -12.16 14.01 8.78
N ASP A 256 -11.02 14.57 8.36
CA ASP A 256 -10.63 14.74 6.96
C ASP A 256 -10.38 13.40 6.26
N PHE A 257 -9.94 12.36 6.98
CA PHE A 257 -9.65 11.02 6.42
C PHE A 257 -10.57 9.90 6.91
N ALA A 258 -11.66 10.23 7.64
CA ALA A 258 -12.60 9.25 8.20
C ALA A 258 -13.21 8.29 7.15
N GLY A 259 -13.28 8.72 5.88
CA GLY A 259 -13.83 7.94 4.77
C GLY A 259 -12.79 7.34 3.83
N VAL A 260 -11.49 7.40 4.14
CA VAL A 260 -10.45 6.89 3.22
C VAL A 260 -10.55 5.38 3.03
N GLN A 261 -10.44 4.94 1.78
CA GLN A 261 -10.56 3.53 1.38
C GLN A 261 -9.39 3.12 0.48
N LEU A 262 -8.96 1.87 0.61
CA LEU A 262 -8.04 1.24 -0.33
C LEU A 262 -8.78 0.95 -1.65
N ALA A 263 -8.20 1.34 -2.79
CA ALA A 263 -8.69 0.94 -4.10
C ALA A 263 -8.25 -0.49 -4.42
N THR A 264 -9.16 -1.32 -4.93
CA THR A 264 -8.84 -2.65 -5.44
C THR A 264 -8.34 -2.59 -6.87
N GLY A 265 -7.40 -3.46 -7.22
CA GLY A 265 -6.82 -3.55 -8.56
C GLY A 265 -7.86 -3.87 -9.64
N THR A 266 -7.67 -3.34 -10.85
CA THR A 266 -8.52 -3.66 -12.02
C THR A 266 -8.13 -4.98 -12.69
N ALA A 267 -6.97 -5.53 -12.37
CA ALA A 267 -6.55 -6.88 -12.76
C ALA A 267 -6.44 -7.79 -11.53
N PRO A 268 -6.80 -9.08 -11.66
CA PRO A 268 -6.73 -10.03 -10.56
C PRO A 268 -5.29 -10.16 -10.06
N PHE A 269 -5.14 -10.38 -8.76
CA PHE A 269 -3.86 -10.77 -8.19
C PHE A 269 -3.42 -12.11 -8.77
N ALA A 270 -2.24 -12.14 -9.37
CA ALA A 270 -1.66 -13.32 -9.97
C ALA A 270 -0.14 -13.28 -9.76
N VAL A 271 0.36 -14.26 -9.01
CA VAL A 271 1.80 -14.47 -8.87
C VAL A 271 2.28 -15.22 -10.10
N THR A 272 2.80 -14.48 -11.08
CA THR A 272 3.66 -15.08 -12.09
C THR A 272 5.09 -14.85 -11.61
N LEU A 273 5.75 -15.91 -11.14
CA LEU A 273 7.16 -15.79 -10.80
C LEU A 273 7.92 -15.37 -12.07
N PRO A 274 8.83 -14.38 -12.00
CA PRO A 274 9.62 -13.99 -13.16
C PRO A 274 10.37 -15.21 -13.68
N ASP A 275 10.22 -15.51 -14.97
CA ASP A 275 11.19 -16.38 -15.64
C ASP A 275 12.51 -15.60 -15.68
N LEU A 276 13.50 -16.05 -14.90
CA LEU A 276 14.82 -15.42 -14.81
C LEU A 276 15.49 -15.29 -16.19
N SER A 277 15.12 -16.14 -17.17
CA SER A 277 15.64 -16.06 -18.54
C SER A 277 15.11 -14.83 -19.29
N THR A 278 13.86 -14.43 -19.08
CA THR A 278 13.26 -13.23 -19.71
C THR A 278 13.77 -11.93 -19.10
N GLY A 279 14.05 -11.94 -17.80
CA GLY A 279 14.65 -10.83 -17.06
C GLY A 279 16.08 -10.50 -17.51
N LEU A 280 16.87 -11.52 -17.79
CA LEU A 280 18.22 -11.36 -18.37
C LEU A 280 18.17 -10.79 -19.80
N VAL A 281 17.24 -11.27 -20.65
CA VAL A 281 17.12 -10.81 -22.04
C VAL A 281 16.69 -9.34 -22.12
N SER A 282 15.71 -8.90 -21.32
CA SER A 282 15.29 -7.48 -21.28
C SER A 282 16.37 -6.55 -20.73
N THR A 283 17.16 -7.01 -19.75
CA THR A 283 18.31 -6.26 -19.21
C THR A 283 19.42 -6.11 -20.25
N LEU A 284 19.67 -7.15 -21.05
CA LEU A 284 20.66 -7.11 -22.14
C LEU A 284 20.23 -6.20 -23.30
N GLN A 285 18.93 -6.12 -23.60
CA GLN A 285 18.41 -5.25 -24.65
C GLN A 285 18.42 -3.75 -24.29
N ASN A 286 18.32 -3.43 -22.99
CA ASN A 286 18.29 -2.05 -22.49
C ASN A 286 19.67 -1.52 -22.08
N LEU A 287 20.74 -2.32 -22.18
CA LEU A 287 22.12 -1.86 -22.01
C LEU A 287 22.55 -1.02 -23.23
N PRO A 288 23.00 0.23 -23.05
CA PRO A 288 23.61 0.99 -24.14
C PRO A 288 24.89 0.25 -24.61
N GLY A 289 24.87 -0.32 -25.82
CA GLY A 289 26.04 -0.90 -26.48
C GLY A 289 26.07 -2.42 -26.69
N ALA A 290 25.02 -3.18 -26.33
CA ALA A 290 25.06 -4.65 -26.39
C ALA A 290 24.76 -5.28 -27.77
N LEU A 291 24.69 -4.52 -28.86
CA LEU A 291 24.55 -5.06 -30.23
C LEU A 291 25.56 -4.43 -31.20
N ALA A 292 26.85 -4.51 -30.86
CA ALA A 292 27.92 -4.17 -31.78
C ALA A 292 29.12 -5.13 -31.68
N SER A 293 28.87 -6.45 -31.66
CA SER A 293 29.92 -7.44 -31.93
C SER A 293 29.32 -8.82 -32.14
N ASP A 294 28.73 -9.06 -33.32
CA ASP A 294 28.48 -10.44 -33.76
C ASP A 294 28.63 -10.59 -35.28
N GLN A 295 29.79 -10.17 -35.77
CA GLN A 295 30.29 -10.49 -37.11
C GLN A 295 31.77 -10.86 -36.98
N GLY A 296 32.05 -12.16 -36.86
CA GLY A 296 33.37 -12.69 -37.19
C GLY A 296 33.98 -13.60 -36.14
N LEU A 297 33.54 -14.85 -36.07
CA LEU A 297 34.39 -15.99 -35.69
C LEU A 297 33.82 -17.29 -36.30
N LEU A 298 33.85 -17.34 -37.63
CA LEU A 298 34.02 -18.58 -38.39
C LEU A 298 35.39 -18.49 -39.07
N GLY A 299 36.39 -19.16 -38.50
CA GLY A 299 37.73 -19.18 -39.04
C GLY A 299 38.78 -19.70 -38.06
N LEU A 300 38.75 -21.03 -37.84
CA LEU A 300 39.84 -21.99 -37.59
C LEU A 300 39.32 -23.17 -36.76
#